data_AF-A4L7M8-F1
#
_entry.id   AF-A4L7M8-F1
#
_cell.length_a   1.000
_cell.length_b   1.000
_cell.length_c   1.000
_cell.angle_alpha   90.00
_cell.angle_beta   90.00
_cell.angle_gamma   90.00
#
_symmetry.space_group_name_H-M   'P 1'
#
loop_
_entity.id
_entity.type
_entity.pdbx_description
1 polymer ?
#
loop_
_entity_poly.entity_id
_entity_poly.type
_entity_poly.pdbx_seq_one_letter_code
_entity_poly.pdbx_strand_id
1 'polypeptide(L)'
;RGRLYEYSNNSVKSTIERYKKACADSTNTGSVSEANAQFYQQEAAKLRQQIGNLQNSNRHMLGEALGALNVKELKNLEIKLEKGISRIRSKKNELLFAEIEYMQKREIDLHNNNQLLRAKIAENER
;
A
#
# COMPACT_ATOMS: atom_id res chain seq x y z
N ARG A 1 59.95 13.63 -18.68
CA ARG A 1 59.01 12.73 -17.97
C ARG A 1 59.64 12.47 -16.61
N GLY A 2 59.14 13.14 -15.56
CA GLY A 2 59.82 13.27 -14.26
C GLY A 2 59.74 12.00 -13.41
N ARG A 3 60.77 11.79 -12.57
CA ARG A 3 60.89 10.61 -11.69
C ARG A 3 59.98 10.79 -10.46
N LEU A 4 59.44 9.70 -9.91
CA LEU A 4 58.40 9.73 -8.86
C LEU A 4 58.81 10.52 -7.60
N TYR A 5 60.10 10.56 -7.27
CA TYR A 5 60.63 11.32 -6.14
C TYR A 5 60.58 12.85 -6.35
N GLU A 6 60.50 13.31 -7.60
CA GLU A 6 60.39 14.74 -7.94
C GLU A 6 59.00 15.30 -7.60
N TYR A 7 58.02 14.43 -7.38
CA TYR A 7 56.67 14.76 -6.92
C TYR A 7 56.47 14.50 -5.42
N SER A 8 57.51 14.02 -4.73
CA SER A 8 57.43 13.71 -3.30
C SER A 8 57.59 14.98 -2.48
N ASN A 9 56.56 15.29 -1.70
CA ASN A 9 56.55 16.43 -0.80
C ASN A 9 57.32 16.08 0.48
N ASN A 10 58.43 16.76 0.75
CA ASN A 10 59.33 16.49 1.90
C ASN A 10 58.75 16.81 3.28
N SER A 11 57.48 17.22 3.36
CA SER A 11 56.84 17.54 4.62
C SER A 11 55.43 16.96 4.68
N VAL A 12 55.27 15.98 5.57
CA VAL A 12 53.96 15.44 5.95
C VAL A 12 53.00 16.57 6.34
N LYS A 13 53.52 17.62 7.00
CA LYS A 13 52.75 18.80 7.39
C LYS A 13 52.15 19.53 6.17
N SER A 14 52.91 19.75 5.11
CA SER A 14 52.38 20.41 3.91
C SER A 14 51.47 19.51 3.07
N THR A 15 51.61 18.18 3.16
CA THR A 15 50.63 17.23 2.59
C THR A 15 49.32 17.30 3.35
N ILE A 16 49.38 17.33 4.70
CA ILE A 16 48.21 17.48 5.57
C ILE A 16 47.55 18.84 5.34
N GLU A 17 48.31 19.93 5.22
CA GLU A 17 47.76 21.26 4.93
C GLU A 17 47.09 21.32 3.56
N ARG A 18 47.68 20.73 2.52
CA ARG A 18 47.03 20.61 1.20
C ARG A 18 45.75 19.80 1.24
N TYR A 19 45.74 18.69 1.98
CA TYR A 19 44.53 17.88 2.15
C TYR A 19 43.44 18.66 2.88
N LYS A 20 43.78 19.30 3.99
CA LYS A 20 42.85 20.19 4.74
C LYS A 20 42.32 21.31 3.87
N LYS A 21 43.18 21.93 3.05
CA LYS A 21 42.81 23.00 2.13
C LYS A 21 41.91 22.47 1.00
N ALA A 22 42.20 21.32 0.40
CA ALA A 22 41.35 20.72 -0.62
C ALA A 22 39.97 20.30 -0.07
N CYS A 23 39.90 19.82 1.17
CA CYS A 23 38.65 19.51 1.86
C CYS A 23 37.88 20.77 2.30
N ALA A 24 38.58 21.87 2.60
CA ALA A 24 37.97 23.15 2.94
C ALA A 24 37.52 23.94 1.70
N ASP A 25 38.24 23.82 0.59
CA ASP A 25 37.95 24.46 -0.69
C ASP A 25 36.86 23.69 -1.48
N SER A 26 36.56 22.43 -1.11
CA SER A 26 35.45 21.66 -1.67
C SER A 26 34.08 22.06 -1.10
N THR A 27 33.88 23.33 -0.79
CA THR A 27 32.62 23.88 -0.26
C THR A 27 31.46 23.89 -1.25
N ASN A 28 31.58 23.31 -2.46
CA ASN A 28 30.51 23.47 -3.47
C ASN A 28 30.15 22.26 -4.33
N THR A 29 30.58 21.06 -3.98
CA THR A 29 29.91 19.84 -4.46
C THR A 29 29.75 18.94 -3.25
N GLY A 30 28.58 18.99 -2.61
CA GLY A 30 28.25 18.04 -1.55
C GLY A 30 28.61 16.64 -2.03
N SER A 31 29.24 15.85 -1.17
CA SER A 31 29.71 14.52 -1.58
C SER A 31 28.54 13.73 -2.18
N VAL A 32 28.80 12.77 -3.07
CA VAL A 32 27.74 11.91 -3.63
C VAL A 32 26.85 11.33 -2.52
N SER A 33 27.43 11.06 -1.34
CA SER A 33 26.71 10.63 -0.15
C SER A 33 25.74 11.68 0.40
N GLU A 34 26.12 12.96 0.45
CA GLU A 34 25.26 14.06 0.92
C GLU A 34 24.13 14.35 -0.07
N ALA A 35 24.43 14.35 -1.38
CA ALA A 35 23.42 14.49 -2.42
C ALA A 35 22.37 13.36 -2.35
N ASN A 36 22.83 12.11 -2.14
CA ASN A 36 21.96 10.96 -1.94
C ASN A 36 21.11 11.09 -0.66
N ALA A 37 21.71 11.53 0.46
CA ALA A 37 20.98 11.73 1.71
C ALA A 37 19.88 12.79 1.56
N GLN A 38 20.16 13.92 0.91
CA GLN A 38 19.18 14.97 0.63
C GLN A 38 18.06 14.47 -0.29
N PHE A 39 18.39 13.69 -1.32
CA PHE A 39 17.42 13.06 -2.21
C PHE A 39 16.44 12.17 -1.43
N TYR A 40 16.96 11.25 -0.60
CA TYR A 40 16.11 10.36 0.19
C TYR A 40 15.29 11.10 1.25
N GLN A 41 15.82 12.19 1.82
CA GLN A 41 15.05 13.04 2.73
C GLN A 41 13.85 13.69 2.04
N GLN A 42 14.02 14.17 0.80
CA GLN A 42 12.94 14.73 -0.01
C GLN A 42 11.90 13.67 -0.38
N GLU A 43 12.34 12.49 -0.82
CA GLU A 43 11.43 11.38 -1.15
C GLU A 43 10.63 10.93 0.09
N ALA A 44 11.28 10.82 1.25
CA ALA A 44 10.60 10.52 2.50
C ALA A 44 9.57 11.60 2.90
N ALA A 45 9.86 12.88 2.63
CA ALA A 45 8.92 13.96 2.88
C ALA A 45 7.70 13.88 1.95
N LYS A 46 7.89 13.59 0.66
CA LYS A 46 6.80 13.36 -0.30
C LYS A 46 5.92 12.19 0.13
N LEU A 47 6.53 11.06 0.55
CA LEU A 47 5.79 9.90 1.03
C LEU A 47 4.97 10.22 2.29
N ARG A 48 5.55 10.95 3.25
CA ARG A 48 4.81 11.41 4.45
C ARG A 48 3.60 12.25 4.09
N GLN A 49 3.73 13.16 3.11
CA GLN A 49 2.60 13.95 2.64
C GLN A 49 1.52 13.07 1.98
N GLN A 50 1.92 12.11 1.14
CA GLN A 50 0.98 11.17 0.52
C GLN A 50 0.21 10.34 1.55
N ILE A 51 0.89 9.86 2.60
CA ILE A 51 0.26 9.15 3.72
C ILE A 51 -0.77 10.05 4.41
N GLY A 52 -0.41 11.29 4.72
CA GLY A 52 -1.35 12.24 5.33
C GLY A 52 -2.59 12.50 4.46
N ASN A 53 -2.40 12.64 3.15
CA ASN A 53 -3.51 12.81 2.21
C ASN A 53 -4.44 11.58 2.18
N LEU A 54 -3.87 10.37 2.17
CA LEU A 54 -4.64 9.12 2.20
C LEU A 54 -5.42 8.96 3.51
N GLN A 55 -4.79 9.27 4.65
CA GLN A 55 -5.45 9.23 5.95
C GLN A 55 -6.61 10.22 6.02
N ASN A 56 -6.43 11.45 5.53
CA ASN A 56 -7.52 12.44 5.44
C ASN A 56 -8.66 11.96 4.55
N SER A 57 -8.33 11.42 3.38
CA SER A 57 -9.32 10.84 2.46
C SER A 57 -10.12 9.70 3.12
N ASN A 58 -9.46 8.82 3.88
CA ASN A 58 -10.13 7.76 4.65
C ASN A 58 -11.07 8.32 5.72
N ARG A 59 -10.63 9.32 6.50
CA ARG A 59 -11.48 9.98 7.49
C ARG A 59 -12.73 10.56 6.86
N HIS A 60 -12.60 11.25 5.73
CA HIS A 60 -13.75 11.75 4.98
C HIS A 60 -14.69 10.62 4.53
N MET A 61 -14.16 9.52 4.00
CA MET A 61 -14.97 8.35 3.63
C MET A 61 -15.69 7.70 4.82
N LEU A 62 -15.15 7.81 6.03
CA LEU A 62 -15.79 7.38 7.28
C LEU A 62 -16.81 8.41 7.84
N GLY A 63 -16.98 9.55 7.18
CA GLY A 63 -17.87 10.62 7.63
C GLY A 63 -17.24 11.53 8.69
N GLU A 64 -15.93 11.46 8.89
CA GLU A 64 -15.18 12.28 9.85
C GLU A 64 -14.56 13.51 9.17
N ALA A 65 -14.27 14.56 9.96
CA ALA A 65 -13.57 15.77 9.51
C ALA A 65 -14.18 16.48 8.28
N LEU A 66 -15.48 16.29 8.02
CA LEU A 66 -16.17 16.79 6.82
C LEU A 66 -16.26 18.32 6.74
N GLY A 67 -16.10 19.03 7.86
CA GLY A 67 -16.14 20.50 7.89
C GLY A 67 -15.04 21.18 7.08
N ALA A 68 -13.97 20.46 6.71
CA ALA A 68 -12.92 20.96 5.83
C ALA A 68 -13.29 20.89 4.34
N LEU A 69 -14.37 20.19 3.98
CA LEU A 69 -14.80 20.00 2.60
C LEU A 69 -15.84 21.04 2.19
N ASN A 70 -15.71 21.56 0.97
CA ASN A 70 -16.75 22.39 0.38
C ASN A 70 -17.90 21.54 -0.19
N VAL A 71 -19.00 22.20 -0.57
CA VAL A 71 -20.22 21.53 -1.08
C VAL A 71 -19.94 20.63 -2.30
N LYS A 72 -19.05 21.05 -3.20
CA LYS A 72 -18.70 20.26 -4.39
C LYS A 72 -17.95 18.99 -3.99
N GLU A 73 -17.01 19.11 -3.05
CA GLU A 73 -16.25 17.97 -2.53
C GLU A 73 -17.13 16.99 -1.76
N LEU A 74 -18.08 17.50 -0.96
CA LEU A 74 -19.07 16.67 -0.27
C LEU A 74 -19.95 15.88 -1.24
N LYS A 75 -20.47 16.51 -2.30
CA LYS A 75 -21.24 15.80 -3.34
C LYS A 75 -20.41 14.72 -4.03
N ASN A 76 -19.15 15.00 -4.33
CA ASN A 76 -18.26 14.00 -4.94
C ASN A 76 -18.01 12.81 -4.00
N LEU A 77 -17.83 13.08 -2.71
CA LEU A 77 -17.67 12.06 -1.68
C LEU A 77 -18.93 11.19 -1.56
N GLU A 78 -20.11 11.80 -1.50
CA GLU A 78 -21.41 11.12 -1.45
C GLU A 78 -21.58 10.17 -2.64
N ILE A 79 -21.39 10.65 -3.88
CA ILE A 79 -21.50 9.83 -5.09
C ILE A 79 -20.52 8.64 -5.05
N LYS A 80 -19.30 8.86 -4.55
CA LYS A 80 -18.29 7.80 -4.44
C LYS A 80 -18.71 6.74 -3.44
N LEU A 81 -19.22 7.14 -2.27
CA LEU A 81 -19.72 6.25 -1.24
C LEU A 81 -20.94 5.45 -1.73
N GLU A 82 -21.90 6.12 -2.37
CA GLU A 82 -23.10 5.49 -2.91
C GLU A 82 -22.75 4.39 -3.93
N LYS A 83 -21.85 4.69 -4.88
CA LYS A 83 -21.36 3.70 -5.85
C LYS A 83 -20.66 2.51 -5.17
N GLY A 84 -19.83 2.78 -4.17
CA GLY A 84 -19.13 1.74 -3.41
C GLY A 84 -20.11 0.82 -2.66
N ILE A 85 -21.06 1.41 -1.93
CA ILE A 85 -22.09 0.70 -1.18
C ILE A 85 -22.96 -0.14 -2.11
N SER A 86 -23.38 0.43 -3.25
CA SER A 86 -24.18 -0.27 -4.25
C SER A 86 -23.47 -1.52 -4.77
N ARG A 87 -22.18 -1.42 -5.11
CA ARG A 87 -21.36 -2.56 -5.53
C ARG A 87 -21.24 -3.64 -4.43
N ILE A 88 -21.01 -3.23 -3.18
CA ILE A 88 -20.92 -4.17 -2.06
C ILE A 88 -22.24 -4.91 -1.86
N ARG A 89 -23.37 -4.19 -1.86
CA ARG A 89 -24.70 -4.80 -1.72
C ARG A 89 -25.00 -5.77 -2.86
N SER A 90 -24.71 -5.38 -4.10
CA SER A 90 -24.88 -6.24 -5.27
C SER A 90 -24.09 -7.54 -5.11
N LYS A 91 -22.80 -7.44 -4.74
CA LYS A 91 -21.96 -8.64 -4.55
C LYS A 91 -22.44 -9.52 -3.39
N LYS A 92 -22.88 -8.92 -2.29
CA LYS A 92 -23.47 -9.66 -1.16
C LYS A 92 -24.72 -10.43 -1.57
N ASN A 93 -25.60 -9.80 -2.35
CA ASN A 93 -26.81 -10.44 -2.85
C ASN A 93 -26.49 -11.58 -3.81
N GLU A 94 -25.56 -11.39 -4.74
CA GLU A 94 -25.09 -12.44 -5.65
C GLU A 94 -24.59 -13.68 -4.88
N LEU A 95 -23.75 -13.46 -3.86
CA LEU A 95 -23.23 -14.55 -3.02
C LEU A 95 -24.34 -15.22 -2.20
N LEU A 96 -25.28 -14.45 -1.66
CA LEU A 96 -26.41 -14.98 -0.90
C LEU A 96 -27.31 -15.85 -1.77
N PHE A 97 -27.60 -15.43 -3.00
CA PHE A 97 -28.40 -16.23 -3.93
C PHE A 97 -27.69 -17.53 -4.32
N ALA A 98 -26.39 -17.47 -4.61
CA ALA A 98 -25.61 -18.68 -4.89
C ALA A 98 -25.63 -19.67 -3.71
N GLU A 99 -25.54 -19.16 -2.47
CA GLU A 99 -25.62 -19.99 -1.27
C GLU A 99 -27.01 -20.63 -1.10
N ILE A 100 -28.09 -19.87 -1.33
CA ILE A 100 -29.46 -20.38 -1.29
C ILE A 100 -29.66 -21.50 -2.31
N GLU A 101 -29.22 -21.30 -3.56
CA GLU A 101 -29.32 -22.31 -4.62
C GLU A 101 -28.55 -23.58 -4.27
N TYR A 102 -27.33 -23.42 -3.72
CA TYR A 102 -26.53 -24.55 -3.25
C TYR A 102 -27.25 -25.34 -2.16
N MET A 103 -27.82 -24.65 -1.16
CA MET A 103 -28.52 -25.28 -0.05
C MET A 103 -29.80 -26.00 -0.50
N GLN A 104 -30.57 -25.42 -1.42
CA GLN A 104 -31.75 -26.06 -2.00
C GLN A 104 -31.40 -27.35 -2.75
N LYS A 105 -30.34 -27.33 -3.56
CA LYS A 105 -29.88 -28.55 -4.24
C LYS A 105 -29.47 -29.63 -3.23
N ARG A 106 -28.73 -29.23 -2.19
CA ARG A 106 -28.29 -30.14 -1.13
C ARG A 106 -29.46 -30.73 -0.35
N GLU A 107 -30.51 -29.96 -0.09
CA GLU A 107 -31.74 -30.44 0.54
C GLU A 107 -32.39 -31.55 -0.30
N ILE A 108 -32.55 -31.33 -1.62
CA ILE A 108 -33.11 -32.30 -2.55
C ILE A 108 -32.29 -33.59 -2.56
N ASP A 109 -30.96 -33.48 -2.67
CA ASP A 109 -30.06 -34.64 -2.69
C ASP A 109 -30.16 -35.45 -1.39
N LEU A 110 -30.20 -34.77 -0.23
CA LEU A 110 -30.37 -35.42 1.07
C LEU A 110 -31.74 -36.07 1.22
N HIS A 111 -32.80 -35.44 0.70
CA HIS A 111 -34.13 -36.01 0.71
C HIS A 111 -34.20 -37.30 -0.11
N ASN A 112 -33.66 -37.28 -1.33
CA ASN A 112 -33.59 -38.44 -2.23
C ASN A 112 -32.79 -39.59 -1.60
N ASN A 113 -31.62 -39.29 -1.02
CA ASN A 113 -30.81 -40.28 -0.31
C ASN A 113 -31.55 -40.90 0.88
N ASN A 114 -32.28 -40.09 1.65
CA ASN A 114 -33.09 -40.60 2.77
C ASN A 114 -34.22 -41.52 2.29
N GLN A 115 -34.91 -41.17 1.20
CA GLN A 115 -35.94 -42.03 0.63
C GLN A 115 -35.36 -43.39 0.18
N LEU A 116 -34.21 -43.38 -0.51
CA LEU A 116 -33.53 -44.59 -0.95
C LEU A 116 -33.14 -45.49 0.23
N LEU A 117 -32.59 -44.90 1.29
CA LEU A 117 -32.21 -45.64 2.50
C LEU A 117 -33.43 -46.26 3.19
N ARG A 118 -34.54 -45.51 3.31
CA ARG A 118 -35.80 -46.03 3.88
C ARG A 118 -36.35 -47.20 3.08
N ALA A 119 -36.30 -47.13 1.75
CA ALA A 119 -36.74 -48.23 0.89
C ALA A 119 -35.88 -49.50 1.10
N LYS A 120 -34.55 -49.35 1.18
CA LYS A 120 -33.64 -50.47 1.44
C LYS A 120 -33.85 -51.10 2.82
N ILE A 121 -34.12 -50.30 3.85
CA ILE A 121 -34.45 -50.81 5.19
C ILE A 121 -35.73 -51.65 5.13
N ALA A 122 -36.78 -51.13 4.51
CA ALA A 122 -38.06 -51.85 4.38
C ALA A 122 -37.95 -53.14 3.55
N GLU A 123 -37.02 -53.22 2.61
CA GLU A 123 -36.72 -54.45 1.86
C GLU A 123 -35.99 -55.49 2.72
N ASN A 124 -35.01 -55.07 3.53
CA ASN A 124 -34.27 -55.98 4.43
C ASN A 124 -35.09 -56.47 5.63
N GLU A 125 -36.17 -55.78 6.00
CA GLU A 125 -37.07 -56.16 7.09
C GLU A 125 -38.19 -57.14 6.64
N ARG A 126 -38.26 -57.48 5.34
CA ARG A 126 -39.18 -58.49 4.78
C ARG A 126 -38.53 -59.86 4.67
#